data_AF-A0A9E4THZ8-F1
#
_entry.id   AF-A0A9E4THZ8-F1
#
_cell.length_a   1.000
_cell.length_b   1.000
_cell.length_c   1.000
_cell.angle_alpha   90.00
_cell.angle_beta   90.00
_cell.angle_gamma   90.00
#
_symmetry.space_group_name_H-M   'P 1'
#
loop_
_entity.id
_entity.type
_entity.pdbx_description
1 polymer ?
#
loop_
_entity_poly.entity_id
_entity_poly.type
_entity_poly.pdbx_seq_one_letter_code
_entity_poly.pdbx_strand_id
1 'polypeptide(L)' 'MKKNSVISESKDVLGGTPVFRGTRVPIKNLIDYLAAGQDVDEFLDD' A
#
# COMPACT_ATOMS: atom_id res chain seq x y z
N MET A 1 -4.00 20.62 -11.67
CA MET A 1 -3.16 19.40 -11.65
C MET A 1 -3.80 18.41 -10.70
N LYS A 2 -4.19 17.21 -11.13
CA LYS A 2 -4.66 16.17 -10.20
C LYS A 2 -3.45 15.78 -9.33
N LYS A 3 -3.55 15.92 -8.00
CA LYS A 3 -2.58 15.33 -7.07
C LYS A 3 -2.44 13.85 -7.47
N ASN A 4 -1.23 13.42 -7.85
CA ASN A 4 -0.96 12.02 -8.09
C ASN A 4 -1.12 11.29 -6.76
N SER A 5 -2.28 10.67 -6.57
CA SER A 5 -2.57 9.91 -5.36
C SER A 5 -1.75 8.62 -5.40
N VAL A 6 -0.81 8.48 -4.46
CA VAL A 6 0.01 7.28 -4.27
C VAL A 6 -0.83 6.10 -3.77
N ILE A 7 -2.02 6.37 -3.25
CA ILE A 7 -3.01 5.37 -2.83
C ILE A 7 -4.13 5.32 -3.88
N SER A 8 -4.57 4.11 -4.23
CA SER A 8 -5.74 3.87 -5.06
C SER A 8 -6.74 3.00 -4.31
N GLU A 9 -8.02 3.33 -4.47
CA GLU A 9 -9.14 2.58 -3.92
C GLU A 9 -10.14 2.37 -5.06
N SER A 10 -10.38 1.11 -5.43
CA SER A 10 -11.38 0.75 -6.45
C SER A 10 -12.03 -0.57 -6.06
N LYS A 11 -13.35 -0.68 -6.22
CA LYS A 11 -14.08 -1.94 -5.97
C LYS A 11 -13.55 -3.10 -6.81
N ASP A 12 -12.98 -2.80 -7.97
CA ASP A 12 -12.39 -3.78 -8.89
C ASP A 12 -11.04 -4.33 -8.39
N VAL A 13 -10.40 -3.63 -7.43
CA VAL A 13 -9.09 -4.00 -6.87
C VAL A 13 -9.26 -4.34 -5.41
N LEU A 14 -9.09 -5.63 -5.08
CA LEU A 14 -9.23 -6.15 -3.71
C LEU A 14 -10.51 -5.69 -3.00
N GLY A 15 -11.63 -5.60 -3.75
CA GLY A 15 -12.94 -5.25 -3.20
C GLY A 15 -13.04 -3.81 -2.66
N GLY A 16 -12.18 -2.90 -3.08
CA GLY A 16 -12.11 -1.53 -2.53
C GLY A 16 -11.14 -1.39 -1.38
N THR A 17 -10.26 -2.36 -1.14
CA THR A 17 -9.17 -2.20 -0.17
C THR A 17 -8.19 -1.14 -0.68
N PRO A 18 -7.76 -0.17 0.15
CA PRO A 18 -6.73 0.79 -0.23
C PRO A 18 -5.39 0.11 -0.50
N VAL A 19 -4.87 0.34 -1.70
CA VAL A 19 -3.59 -0.21 -2.18
C VAL A 19 -2.65 0.89 -2.66
N PHE A 20 -1.35 0.60 -2.73
CA PHE A 20 -0.43 1.47 -3.48
C PHE A 20 -0.82 1.49 -4.96
N ARG A 21 -0.93 2.69 -5.53
CA ARG A 21 -1.34 2.89 -6.93
C ARG A 21 -0.42 2.10 -7.86
N GLY A 22 -1.02 1.35 -8.77
CA GLY A 22 -0.28 0.50 -9.72
C GLY A 22 0.10 -0.87 -9.17
N THR A 23 -0.23 -1.15 -7.91
CA THR A 23 0.00 -2.44 -7.27
C THR A 23 -1.32 -3.03 -6.76
N ARG A 24 -1.25 -4.28 -6.29
CA ARG A 24 -2.30 -4.88 -5.45
C ARG A 24 -1.82 -5.03 -4.00
N VAL A 25 -0.80 -4.27 -3.59
CA VAL A 25 -0.24 -4.31 -2.24
C VAL A 25 -1.09 -3.42 -1.33
N PRO A 26 -1.80 -3.97 -0.34
CA PRO A 26 -2.58 -3.18 0.61
C PRO A 26 -1.68 -2.26 1.43
N ILE A 27 -2.16 -1.04 1.70
CA ILE A 27 -1.45 -0.11 2.60
C ILE A 27 -1.30 -0.72 4.00
N LYS A 28 -2.26 -1.56 4.40
CA LYS A 28 -2.22 -2.27 5.69
C LYS A 28 -0.95 -3.11 5.86
N ASN A 29 -0.41 -3.70 4.79
CA ASN A 29 0.79 -4.53 4.88
C ASN A 29 2.00 -3.72 5.38
N LEU A 30 2.22 -2.52 4.83
CA LEU A 30 3.28 -1.63 5.30
C LEU A 30 3.07 -1.24 6.77
N ILE A 31 1.83 -0.91 7.15
CA ILE A 31 1.52 -0.51 8.53
C ILE A 31 1.78 -1.65 9.51
N ASP A 32 1.34 -2.87 9.18
CA ASP A 32 1.57 -4.06 10.01
C ASP A 32 3.07 -4.37 10.14
N TYR A 33 3.83 -4.23 9.05
CA TYR A 33 5.28 -4.44 9.00
C TYR A 33 6.02 -3.48 9.93
N LEU A 34 5.70 -2.18 9.83
CA LEU A 34 6.25 -1.14 10.71
C LEU A 34 5.79 -1.32 12.17
N ALA A 35 4.54 -1.74 12.40
CA ALA A 35 4.02 -2.01 13.73
C ALA A 35 4.69 -3.21 14.40
N ALA A 36 5.17 -4.18 13.61
CA ALA A 36 6.00 -5.28 14.08
C ALA A 36 7.46 -4.86 14.36
N GLY A 37 7.81 -3.57 14.20
CA GLY A 37 9.15 -3.05 14.42
C GLY A 37 10.16 -3.42 13.35
N GLN A 38 9.68 -3.81 12.17
CA GLN A 38 10.53 -4.10 11.01
C GLN A 38 10.90 -2.81 10.27
N ASP A 39 11.98 -2.85 9.48
CA ASP A 39 12.50 -1.68 8.78
C ASP A 39 11.76 -1.40 7.46
N VAL A 40 11.63 -0.14 7.08
CA VAL A 40 10.94 0.22 5.83
C VAL A 40 11.73 -0.20 4.59
N ASP A 41 13.05 -0.18 4.64
CA ASP A 41 13.89 -0.56 3.51
C ASP A 41 13.75 -2.06 3.21
N GLU A 42 13.65 -2.90 4.26
CA GLU A 42 13.40 -4.34 4.13
C GLU A 42 12.04 -4.63 3.48
N PHE A 43 11.00 -3.84 3.79
CA PHE A 43 9.70 -3.95 3.13
C PHE A 43 9.75 -3.60 1.63
N LEU A 44 10.64 -2.69 1.22
CA LEU A 44 10.74 -2.23 -0.16
C LEU A 44 11.57 -3.18 -1.04
N ASP A 45 12.42 -4.00 -0.43
CA ASP A 45 13.27 -4.98 -1.12
C ASP A 45 12.52 -6.30 -1.45
N ASP A 46 11.42 -6.61 -0.76
CA ASP A 46 10.53 -7.77 -0.96
C ASP A 46 9.47 -7.57 -2.07
#